data_AF-A0A9D4IJ12-F1
#
_entry.id   AF-A0A9D4IJ12-F1
#
_cell.length_a   1.000
_cell.length_b   1.000
_cell.length_c   1.000
_cell.angle_alpha   90.00
_cell.angle_beta   90.00
_cell.angle_gamma   90.00
#
_symmetry.space_group_name_H-M   'P 1'
#
loop_
_entity.id
_entity.type
_entity.pdbx_description
1 polymer ?
#
loop_
_entity_poly.entity_id
_entity_poly.type
_entity_poly.pdbx_seq_one_letter_code
_entity_poly.pdbx_strand_id
1 'polypeptide(L)'
;MAGQLPDKYMDKLESWIGTGPKIFTLLYKITKDGCDAATFHQKCDNQGPTVTVLYNQQGSVYGGYGSASWNSTAAYINDAQAFLFQLKYSGSDKYTKFPVLKSANGLIWKFS
;
A
#
# COMPACT_ATOMS: atom_id res chain seq x y z
N MET A 1 -6.11 4.05 19.48
CA MET A 1 -5.35 2.91 18.90
C MET A 1 -6.01 2.29 17.65
N ALA A 2 -7.24 2.64 17.27
CA ALA A 2 -7.83 2.21 15.99
C ALA A 2 -7.60 3.26 14.88
N GLY A 3 -6.57 3.09 14.05
CA GLY A 3 -6.45 3.89 12.82
C GLY A 3 -5.06 4.38 12.44
N GLN A 4 -4.01 4.05 13.20
CA GLN A 4 -2.63 4.28 12.80
C GLN A 4 -1.90 2.94 12.78
N LEU A 5 -1.03 2.79 11.78
CA LEU A 5 -0.10 1.68 11.71
C LEU A 5 0.84 1.76 12.93
N PRO A 6 1.11 0.66 13.65
CA PRO A 6 2.14 0.64 14.68
C PRO A 6 3.49 1.15 14.17
N ASP A 7 4.25 1.88 15.00
CA ASP A 7 5.53 2.50 14.60
C ASP A 7 6.50 1.50 13.95
N LYS A 8 6.63 0.30 14.51
CA LYS A 8 7.45 -0.79 13.94
C LYS A 8 7.13 -1.13 12.47
N TYR A 9 5.89 -0.90 12.04
CA TYR A 9 5.47 -1.10 10.66
C TYR A 9 5.78 0.12 9.80
N MET A 10 5.65 1.33 10.35
CA MET A 10 6.09 2.56 9.67
C MET A 10 7.60 2.50 9.42
N ASP A 11 8.41 2.19 10.45
CA ASP A 11 9.86 2.03 10.34
C ASP A 11 10.24 1.03 9.23
N LYS A 12 9.48 -0.07 9.14
CA LYS A 12 9.73 -1.08 8.11
C LYS A 12 9.43 -0.54 6.71
N LEU A 13 8.32 0.18 6.54
CA LEU A 13 7.96 0.81 5.28
C LEU A 13 9.00 1.86 4.87
N GLU A 14 9.47 2.69 5.80
CA GLU A 14 10.55 3.67 5.54
C GLU A 14 11.79 2.98 5.00
N SER A 15 12.23 1.90 5.65
CA SER A 15 13.40 1.12 5.21
C SER A 15 13.27 0.55 3.79
N TRP A 16 12.04 0.35 3.30
CA TRP A 16 11.78 -0.18 1.97
C TRP A 16 11.58 0.89 0.89
N ILE A 17 11.12 2.08 1.26
CA ILE A 17 10.82 3.19 0.35
C ILE A 17 12.10 3.90 -0.07
N GLY A 18 13.07 4.05 0.83
CA GLY A 18 14.37 4.65 0.48
C GLY A 18 15.06 5.34 1.65
N THR A 19 16.13 6.07 1.36
CA THR A 19 16.94 6.75 2.38
C THR A 19 16.26 8.03 2.90
N GLY A 20 16.61 8.40 4.14
CA GLY A 20 16.11 9.59 4.82
C GLY A 20 14.77 9.40 5.54
N PRO A 21 14.45 10.27 6.50
CA PRO A 21 13.21 10.20 7.27
C PRO A 21 11.98 10.35 6.37
N LYS A 22 10.85 9.75 6.77
CA LYS A 22 9.55 9.97 6.12
C LYS A 22 8.57 10.51 7.14
N ILE A 23 7.60 11.28 6.65
CA ILE A 23 6.48 11.76 7.45
C ILE A 23 5.23 11.18 6.81
N PHE A 24 4.54 10.30 7.54
CA PHE A 24 3.30 9.70 7.07
C PHE A 24 2.10 10.54 7.52
N THR A 25 1.39 11.10 6.54
CA THR A 25 0.11 11.79 6.77
C THR A 25 -1.03 10.90 6.27
N LEU A 26 -2.03 10.67 7.12
CA LEU A 26 -3.22 9.89 6.73
C LEU A 26 -4.11 10.71 5.80
N LEU A 27 -4.13 10.35 4.52
CA LEU A 27 -4.97 11.01 3.51
C LEU A 27 -6.43 10.51 3.53
N TYR A 28 -6.61 9.19 3.59
CA TYR A 28 -7.91 8.54 3.43
C TYR A 28 -8.02 7.31 4.33
N LYS A 29 -9.20 7.13 4.94
CA LYS A 29 -9.53 5.95 5.74
C LYS A 29 -10.98 5.57 5.51
N ILE A 30 -11.23 4.36 4.99
CA ILE A 30 -12.58 3.87 4.62
C ILE A 30 -13.60 4.06 5.75
N THR A 31 -13.27 3.70 6.98
CA THR A 31 -14.21 3.81 8.11
C THR A 31 -14.51 5.25 8.54
N LYS A 32 -13.74 6.24 8.06
CA LYS A 32 -13.91 7.67 8.34
C LYS A 32 -14.53 8.39 7.15
N ASP A 33 -14.11 8.03 5.95
CA ASP A 33 -14.33 8.80 4.73
C ASP A 33 -15.31 8.12 3.76
N GLY A 34 -15.82 6.92 4.08
CA GLY A 34 -16.66 6.14 3.18
C GLY A 34 -15.85 5.22 2.27
N CYS A 35 -16.52 4.38 1.49
CA CYS A 35 -15.91 3.38 0.60
C CYS A 35 -16.25 3.66 -0.87
N ASP A 36 -16.01 4.88 -1.33
CA ASP A 36 -16.30 5.31 -2.70
C ASP A 36 -15.08 5.93 -3.38
N ALA A 37 -15.02 5.77 -4.71
CA ALA A 37 -13.89 6.23 -5.51
C ALA A 37 -13.80 7.76 -5.57
N ALA A 38 -14.93 8.47 -5.54
CA ALA A 38 -14.93 9.93 -5.67
C ALA A 38 -14.25 10.60 -4.46
N THR A 39 -14.59 10.17 -3.24
CA THR A 39 -13.96 10.65 -2.01
C THR A 39 -12.48 10.25 -1.94
N PHE A 40 -12.12 9.05 -2.41
CA PHE A 40 -10.72 8.64 -2.52
C PHE A 40 -9.94 9.58 -3.43
N HIS A 41 -10.40 9.78 -4.67
CA HIS A 41 -9.72 10.65 -5.64
C HIS A 41 -9.63 12.10 -5.17
N GLN A 42 -10.68 12.63 -4.53
CA GLN A 42 -10.65 13.98 -3.95
C GLN A 42 -9.50 14.17 -2.93
N LYS A 43 -9.16 13.11 -2.18
CA LYS A 43 -8.17 13.19 -1.09
C LYS A 43 -6.77 12.69 -1.47
N CYS A 44 -6.68 11.76 -2.41
CA CYS A 44 -5.44 11.04 -2.71
C CYS A 44 -4.78 11.49 -4.02
N ASP A 45 -5.53 12.09 -4.96
CA ASP A 45 -4.94 12.54 -6.21
C ASP A 45 -3.89 13.62 -5.99
N ASN A 46 -2.80 13.54 -6.77
CA ASN A 46 -1.70 14.50 -6.79
C ASN A 46 -0.96 14.69 -5.44
N GLN A 47 -1.12 13.77 -4.48
CA GLN A 47 -0.46 13.86 -3.16
C GLN A 47 0.98 13.30 -3.14
N GLY A 48 1.50 12.85 -4.28
CA GLY A 48 2.81 12.21 -4.36
C GLY A 48 2.77 10.70 -4.03
N PRO A 49 3.92 10.12 -3.64
CA PRO A 49 4.02 8.73 -3.25
C PRO A 49 3.06 8.38 -2.11
N THR A 50 2.44 7.20 -2.16
CA THR A 50 1.51 6.75 -1.11
C THR A 50 1.77 5.31 -0.70
N VAL A 51 1.38 5.00 0.53
CA VAL A 51 1.27 3.63 1.04
C VAL A 51 -0.20 3.34 1.31
N THR A 52 -0.72 2.28 0.70
CA THR A 52 -2.05 1.74 0.98
C THR A 52 -1.90 0.55 1.93
N VAL A 53 -2.71 0.49 2.99
CA VAL A 53 -2.70 -0.60 3.97
C VAL A 53 -4.08 -1.22 4.08
N LEU A 54 -4.13 -2.54 4.05
CA LEU A 54 -5.33 -3.36 4.18
C LEU A 54 -5.18 -4.35 5.34
N TYR A 55 -6.27 -4.54 6.07
CA TYR A 55 -6.38 -5.49 7.17
C TYR A 55 -7.38 -6.57 6.79
N ASN A 56 -7.07 -7.83 7.07
CA ASN A 56 -8.05 -8.91 6.95
C ASN A 56 -8.62 -9.30 8.33
N GLN A 57 -9.69 -10.10 8.32
CA GLN A 57 -10.37 -10.56 9.54
C GLN A 57 -9.47 -11.39 10.47
N GLN A 58 -8.40 -11.99 9.94
CA GLN A 58 -7.43 -12.79 10.70
C GLN A 58 -6.30 -11.93 11.29
N GLY A 59 -6.44 -10.60 11.26
CA GLY A 59 -5.45 -9.67 11.79
C GLY A 59 -4.15 -9.64 10.99
N SER A 60 -4.16 -10.05 9.72
CA SER A 60 -3.04 -9.89 8.80
C SER A 60 -3.03 -8.49 8.21
N VAL A 61 -1.83 -8.00 7.88
CA VAL A 61 -1.60 -6.64 7.37
C VAL A 61 -0.84 -6.73 6.06
N TYR A 62 -1.44 -6.18 5.00
CA TYR A 62 -0.93 -6.18 3.64
C TYR A 62 -1.03 -4.78 3.06
N GLY A 63 -0.46 -4.58 1.87
CA GLY A 63 -0.63 -3.32 1.17
C GLY A 63 0.26 -3.19 -0.05
N GLY A 64 0.37 -1.95 -0.51
CA GLY A 64 1.23 -1.57 -1.61
C GLY A 64 1.77 -0.16 -1.42
N TYR A 65 2.94 0.08 -2.01
CA TYR A 65 3.53 1.39 -2.18
C TYR A 65 3.51 1.76 -3.67
N GLY A 66 3.13 3.00 -3.96
CA GLY A 66 3.33 3.65 -5.25
C GLY A 66 4.22 4.89 -5.07
N SER A 67 5.24 5.03 -5.91
CA SER A 67 6.08 6.22 -6.02
C SER A 67 5.43 7.32 -6.85
N ALA A 68 4.55 6.95 -7.79
CA ALA A 68 3.75 7.91 -8.55
C ALA A 68 2.49 8.36 -7.79
N SER A 69 2.07 9.60 -8.03
CA SER A 69 0.80 10.12 -7.53
C SER A 69 -0.40 9.39 -8.14
N TRP A 70 -1.44 9.16 -7.32
CA TRP A 70 -2.77 8.87 -7.84
C TRP A 70 -3.27 10.03 -8.72
N ASN A 71 -4.10 9.68 -9.71
CA ASN A 71 -4.78 10.65 -10.57
C ASN A 71 -6.09 10.05 -11.12
N SER A 72 -6.93 10.93 -11.68
CA SER A 72 -8.22 10.58 -12.28
C SER A 72 -8.17 10.43 -13.82
N THR A 73 -7.02 10.05 -14.38
CA THR A 73 -6.87 9.91 -15.86
C THR A 73 -7.45 8.63 -16.44
N ALA A 74 -7.89 7.70 -15.58
CA ALA A 74 -8.34 6.35 -15.95
C ALA A 74 -7.29 5.49 -16.69
N ALA A 75 -6.03 5.93 -16.74
CA ALA A 75 -4.92 5.20 -17.35
C ALA A 75 -4.07 4.48 -16.30
N TYR A 76 -3.40 3.40 -16.72
CA TYR A 76 -2.38 2.75 -15.89
C TYR A 76 -1.14 3.65 -15.77
N ILE A 77 -0.55 3.65 -14.58
CA ILE A 77 0.72 4.32 -14.32
C ILE A 77 1.81 3.26 -14.22
N ASN A 78 2.84 3.38 -15.06
CA ASN A 78 4.02 2.54 -14.93
C ASN A 78 4.88 3.04 -13.76
N ASP A 79 5.12 2.18 -12.78
CA ASP A 79 5.90 2.51 -11.60
C ASP A 79 6.87 1.38 -11.26
N ALA A 80 8.13 1.55 -11.68
CA ALA A 80 9.18 0.56 -11.42
C ALA A 80 9.63 0.50 -9.95
N GLN A 81 9.26 1.49 -9.13
CA GLN A 81 9.58 1.55 -7.70
C GLN A 81 8.43 1.02 -6.84
N ALA A 82 7.25 0.78 -7.42
CA ALA A 82 6.13 0.19 -6.73
C ALA A 82 6.47 -1.19 -6.17
N PHE A 83 5.80 -1.55 -5.07
CA PHE A 83 5.90 -2.88 -4.49
C PHE A 83 4.65 -3.21 -3.69
N LEU A 84 4.30 -4.49 -3.64
CA LEU A 84 3.36 -5.01 -2.65
C LEU A 84 4.12 -5.42 -1.40
N PHE A 85 3.42 -5.53 -0.27
CA PHE A 85 4.02 -6.02 0.95
C PHE A 85 3.04 -6.80 1.83
N GLN A 86 3.64 -7.57 2.73
CA GLN A 86 3.02 -8.14 3.92
C GLN A 86 3.81 -7.66 5.14
N LEU A 87 3.13 -7.21 6.18
CA LEU A 87 3.73 -6.83 7.48
C LEU A 87 3.36 -7.82 8.59
N LYS A 88 2.22 -8.52 8.44
CA LYS A 88 1.69 -9.47 9.43
C LYS A 88 0.90 -10.57 8.75
N TYR A 89 1.06 -11.82 9.19
CA TYR A 89 0.33 -12.99 8.74
C TYR A 89 -0.28 -13.74 9.92
N SER A 90 -1.61 -13.92 9.92
CA SER A 90 -2.33 -14.73 10.91
C SER A 90 -1.91 -14.43 12.36
N GLY A 91 -1.91 -13.15 12.74
CA GLY A 91 -1.54 -12.75 14.10
C GLY A 91 -0.04 -12.54 14.35
N SER A 92 0.85 -12.99 13.47
CA SER A 92 2.30 -12.92 13.65
C SER A 92 2.97 -11.93 12.71
N ASP A 93 3.93 -11.15 13.22
CA ASP A 93 4.72 -10.23 12.39
C ASP A 93 5.45 -11.01 11.30
N LYS A 94 5.30 -10.56 10.05
CA LYS A 94 5.95 -11.18 8.88
C LYS A 94 6.17 -10.11 7.82
N TYR A 95 7.42 -9.69 7.68
CA TYR A 95 7.81 -8.60 6.79
C TYR A 95 8.29 -9.13 5.43
N THR A 96 7.45 -9.05 4.41
CA THR A 96 7.79 -9.47 3.05
C THR A 96 7.54 -8.32 2.07
N LYS A 97 8.53 -8.01 1.23
CA LYS A 97 8.41 -7.04 0.12
C LYS A 97 8.35 -7.81 -1.19
N PHE A 98 7.39 -7.46 -2.05
CA PHE A 98 7.21 -8.01 -3.38
C PHE A 98 7.44 -6.88 -4.40
N PRO A 99 8.70 -6.66 -4.83
CA PRO A 99 9.01 -5.60 -5.79
C PRO A 99 8.50 -5.95 -7.20
N VAL A 100 8.39 -4.96 -8.07
CA VAL A 100 8.21 -5.19 -9.50
C VAL A 100 9.41 -5.98 -10.04
N LEU A 101 9.17 -7.22 -10.46
CA LEU A 101 10.16 -8.09 -11.09
C LEU A 101 10.04 -7.98 -12.60
N LYS A 102 11.16 -7.81 -13.31
CA LYS A 102 11.16 -7.69 -14.78
C LYS A 102 10.84 -9.01 -15.50
N SER A 103 10.99 -10.17 -14.84
CA SER A 103 10.48 -11.48 -15.26
C SER A 103 11.06 -12.58 -14.37
N ALA A 104 10.21 -13.50 -13.92
CA ALA A 104 10.38 -14.96 -13.94
C ALA A 104 9.31 -15.58 -13.04
N ASN A 105 8.48 -16.46 -13.59
CA ASN A 105 7.53 -17.33 -12.87
C ASN A 105 6.11 -16.77 -12.63
N GLY A 106 5.53 -16.06 -13.61
CA GLY A 106 4.09 -15.78 -13.62
C GLY A 106 3.30 -17.02 -14.06
N LEU A 107 2.37 -17.49 -13.24
CA LEU A 107 1.43 -18.55 -13.60
C LEU A 107 0.02 -17.94 -13.66
N ILE A 108 -0.67 -18.11 -14.79
CA ILE A 108 -2.06 -17.69 -14.95
C ILE A 108 -2.93 -18.94 -14.96
N TRP A 109 -3.84 -19.05 -14.01
CA TRP A 109 -4.80 -20.14 -13.93
C TRP A 109 -6.18 -19.62 -14.29
N LYS A 110 -6.90 -20.32 -15.17
CA LYS A 110 -8.33 -20.11 -15.38
C LYS A 110 -9.08 -20.97 -14.38
N PHE A 111 -9.98 -20.37 -13.62
CA PHE A 111 -10.96 -21.07 -12.78
C PHE A 111 -12.36 -20.88 -13.37
N SER A 112 -13.28 -21.81 -13.06
CA SER A 112 -14.71 -21.75 -13.39
C SER A 112 -15.52 -21.45 -12.15
#